data_AF-A0A915DWE6-F1
#
_entry.id   AF-A0A915DWE6-F1
#
_cell.length_a   1.000
_cell.length_b   1.000
_cell.length_c   1.000
_cell.angle_alpha   90.00
_cell.angle_beta   90.00
_cell.angle_gamma   90.00
#
_symmetry.space_group_name_H-M   'P 1'
#
loop_
_entity.id
_entity.type
_entity.pdbx_description
1 polymer ?
#
loop_
_entity_poly.entity_id
_entity_poly.type
_entity_poly.pdbx_seq_one_letter_code
_entity_poly.pdbx_strand_id
1 'polypeptide(L)'
;MPLCPGCERPVYFAERVTSIGKDWHRPCLRCQNEACKKTLSAGSHSEHDGKPYCNRCYGAMYGPRGYGHGGVESHVFLNGTTAIV
;
A
#
# COMPACT_ATOMS: atom_id res chain seq x y z
N MET A 1 19.76 -19.07 9.10
CA MET A 1 19.18 -19.05 7.74
C MET A 1 17.91 -18.23 7.83
N PRO A 2 17.82 -17.07 7.16
CA PRO A 2 16.68 -16.19 7.37
C PRO A 2 15.41 -16.77 6.73
N LEU A 3 14.31 -16.70 7.49
CA LEU A 3 12.98 -17.19 7.11
C LEU A 3 12.14 -16.01 6.64
N CYS A 4 11.46 -16.19 5.50
CA CYS A 4 10.53 -15.18 5.00
C CYS A 4 9.27 -15.16 5.88
N PRO A 5 8.92 -14.05 6.53
CA PRO A 5 7.73 -13.97 7.38
C PRO A 5 6.40 -14.08 6.61
N GLY A 6 6.41 -13.85 5.29
CA GLY A 6 5.21 -14.01 4.46
C GLY A 6 4.97 -15.45 3.96
N CYS A 7 6.02 -16.27 3.92
CA CYS A 7 6.00 -17.55 3.21
C CYS A 7 6.60 -18.71 4.02
N GLU A 8 7.14 -18.42 5.21
CA GLU A 8 7.72 -19.37 6.18
C GLU A 8 8.81 -20.27 5.60
N ARG A 9 9.37 -19.87 4.46
CA ARG A 9 10.36 -20.61 3.69
C ARG A 9 11.73 -19.97 3.82
N PRO A 10 12.80 -20.77 3.77
CA PRO A 10 14.16 -20.24 3.80
C PRO A 10 14.38 -19.33 2.58
N VAL A 11 14.99 -18.18 2.82
CA VAL A 11 15.33 -17.22 1.77
C VAL A 11 16.76 -17.49 1.32
N TYR A 12 16.91 -17.90 0.06
CA TYR A 12 18.22 -18.09 -0.55
C TYR A 12 18.83 -16.76 -0.97
N PHE A 13 20.16 -16.68 -1.01
CA PHE A 13 20.89 -15.46 -1.38
C PHE A 13 20.49 -14.87 -2.74
N ALA A 14 20.06 -15.70 -3.70
CA ALA A 14 19.65 -15.25 -5.02
C ALA A 14 18.32 -14.46 -5.03
N GLU A 15 17.44 -14.72 -4.06
CA GLU A 15 16.10 -14.13 -4.00
C GLU A 15 15.87 -13.31 -2.73
N ARG A 16 16.89 -13.21 -1.86
CA ARG A 16 16.79 -12.45 -0.63
C ARG A 16 16.66 -10.97 -0.93
N VAL A 17 15.64 -10.39 -0.32
CA VAL A 17 15.45 -8.96 -0.27
C VAL A 17 15.32 -8.55 1.18
N THR A 18 16.33 -7.84 1.64
CA THR A 18 16.38 -7.32 3.01
C THR A 18 15.55 -6.04 3.05
N SER A 19 14.50 -6.03 3.85
CA SER A 19 13.65 -4.88 4.04
C SER A 19 13.20 -4.78 5.48
N ILE A 20 13.35 -3.57 6.01
CA ILE A 20 12.90 -3.20 7.36
C ILE A 20 13.49 -4.14 8.42
N GLY A 21 14.76 -4.52 8.23
CA GLY A 21 15.48 -5.40 9.15
C GLY A 21 15.13 -6.90 9.07
N LYS A 22 14.28 -7.32 8.12
CA LYS A 22 13.94 -8.73 7.86
C LYS A 22 14.22 -9.13 6.41
N ASP A 23 14.45 -10.40 6.16
CA ASP A 23 14.62 -10.93 4.81
C ASP A 23 13.29 -11.49 4.28
N TRP A 24 12.97 -11.09 3.05
CA TRP A 24 11.78 -11.51 2.33
C TRP A 24 12.18 -12.12 0.99
N HIS A 25 11.25 -12.82 0.35
CA HIS A 25 11.37 -13.15 -1.08
C HIS A 25 10.79 -12.01 -1.93
N ARG A 26 11.38 -11.75 -3.09
CA ARG A 26 10.87 -10.79 -4.10
C ARG A 26 9.37 -10.90 -4.38
N PRO A 27 8.77 -12.09 -4.59
CA PRO A 27 7.32 -12.23 -4.79
C PRO A 27 6.49 -12.27 -3.49
N CYS A 28 7.11 -12.57 -2.34
CA CYS A 28 6.41 -12.57 -1.04
C CYS A 28 6.19 -11.14 -0.53
N LEU A 29 7.07 -10.21 -0.92
CA LEU A 29 6.99 -8.80 -0.60
C LEU A 29 5.94 -8.08 -1.46
N ARG A 30 4.66 -8.27 -1.13
CA ARG A 30 3.53 -7.64 -1.84
C ARG A 30 2.68 -6.83 -0.88
N CYS A 31 2.04 -5.78 -1.38
CA CYS A 31 1.18 -4.95 -0.55
C CYS A 31 0.00 -5.76 0.01
N GLN A 32 -0.19 -5.75 1.34
CA GLN A 32 -1.26 -6.47 2.00
C GLN A 32 -2.65 -5.85 1.78
N ASN A 33 -2.72 -4.63 1.25
CA ASN A 33 -3.98 -3.98 0.89
C ASN A 33 -4.65 -4.70 -0.29
N GLU A 34 -5.93 -5.07 -0.12
CA GLU A 34 -6.69 -5.80 -1.11
C GLU A 34 -6.93 -5.05 -2.43
N ALA A 35 -7.05 -3.73 -2.38
CA ALA A 35 -7.26 -2.91 -3.57
C ALA A 35 -5.98 -2.73 -4.40
N CYS A 36 -4.80 -2.98 -3.81
CA CYS A 36 -3.52 -2.80 -4.49
C CYS A 36 -2.87 -4.13 -4.86
N LYS A 37 -2.71 -5.04 -3.89
CA LYS A 37 -2.00 -6.35 -3.98
C LYS A 37 -0.73 -6.31 -4.86
N LYS A 38 -0.09 -5.15 -4.98
CA LYS A 38 1.01 -4.93 -5.93
C LYS A 38 2.30 -5.48 -5.36
N THR A 39 3.08 -6.16 -6.20
CA THR A 39 4.44 -6.59 -5.87
C THR A 39 5.29 -5.37 -5.57
N LEU A 40 5.91 -5.35 -4.39
CA LEU A 40 6.73 -4.25 -3.92
C LEU A 40 8.20 -4.56 -4.21
N SER A 41 8.95 -3.54 -4.59
CA SER A 41 10.40 -3.64 -4.68
C SER A 41 11.02 -3.47 -3.31
N ALA A 42 12.12 -4.18 -3.08
CA ALA A 42 12.93 -4.03 -1.89
C ALA A 42 13.43 -2.59 -1.76
N GLY A 43 13.26 -1.99 -0.58
CA GLY A 43 13.66 -0.61 -0.29
C GLY A 43 12.63 0.49 -0.63
N SER A 44 11.59 0.20 -1.42
CA SER A 44 10.55 1.19 -1.80
C SER A 44 9.16 0.84 -1.28
N HIS A 45 9.08 0.43 -0.01
CA HIS A 45 7.82 0.14 0.67
C HIS A 45 7.93 0.36 2.18
N SER A 46 6.80 0.41 2.86
CA SER A 46 6.69 0.65 4.30
C SER A 46 6.02 -0.55 4.96
N GLU A 47 6.43 -0.96 6.16
CA GLU A 47 5.62 -1.90 6.94
C GLU A 47 4.74 -1.16 7.92
N HIS A 48 3.60 -1.77 8.22
CA HIS A 48 2.75 -1.42 9.34
C HIS A 48 2.28 -2.71 10.00
N ASP A 49 2.46 -2.83 11.31
CA ASP A 49 1.99 -4.01 12.08
C ASP A 49 2.52 -5.35 11.54
N GLY A 50 3.78 -5.37 11.06
CA GLY A 50 4.42 -6.54 10.46
C GLY A 50 3.90 -6.91 9.06
N LYS A 51 3.08 -6.06 8.44
CA LYS A 51 2.55 -6.25 7.08
C LYS A 51 3.18 -5.24 6.12
N PRO A 52 3.69 -5.67 4.95
CA PRO A 52 4.23 -4.76 3.96
C PRO A 52 3.12 -4.00 3.21
N TYR A 53 3.26 -2.69 3.09
CA TYR A 53 2.36 -1.79 2.40
C TYR A 53 3.10 -0.95 1.36
N CYS A 54 2.42 -0.63 0.27
CA CYS A 54 2.91 0.32 -0.71
C CYS A 54 2.96 1.73 -0.11
N ASN A 55 3.96 2.56 -0.43
CA ASN A 55 4.06 3.95 0.07
C ASN A 55 2.74 4.73 -0.04
N ARG A 56 2.04 4.58 -1.18
CA ARG A 56 0.73 5.20 -1.43
C ARG A 56 -0.37 4.67 -0.50
N CYS A 57 -0.41 3.36 -0.29
CA CYS A 57 -1.37 2.66 0.54
C CYS A 57 -1.15 3.00 2.01
N TYR A 58 0.12 3.04 2.41
CA TYR A 58 0.55 3.40 3.74
C TYR A 58 0.12 4.83 4.06
N GLY A 59 0.37 5.80 3.17
CA GLY A 59 -0.10 7.18 3.35
C GLY A 59 -1.63 7.33 3.34
N ALA A 60 -2.34 6.55 2.52
CA ALA A 60 -3.80 6.62 2.47
C ALA A 60 -4.49 6.04 3.72
N MET A 61 -3.92 4.98 4.32
CA MET A 61 -4.50 4.27 5.46
C MET A 61 -3.97 4.79 6.81
N TYR A 62 -2.67 5.07 6.87
CA TYR A 62 -1.91 5.42 8.09
C TYR A 62 -1.33 6.84 8.05
N GLY A 63 -1.43 7.56 6.93
CA GLY A 63 -1.07 8.97 6.90
C GLY A 63 -2.00 9.78 7.82
N PRO A 64 -1.58 11.00 8.21
CA PRO A 64 -2.41 11.87 9.02
C PRO A 64 -3.73 12.06 8.29
N ARG A 65 -4.78 11.47 8.86
CA ARG A 65 -6.16 11.58 8.38
C ARG A 65 -6.61 12.99 8.76
N GLY A 66 -6.06 13.97 8.07
CA GLY A 66 -6.49 15.34 8.14
C GLY A 66 -7.97 15.33 7.81
N TYR A 67 -8.78 15.57 8.83
CA TYR A 67 -10.16 15.99 8.70
C TYR A 67 -10.16 17.26 7.85
N GLY A 68 -10.23 17.08 6.54
CA GLY A 68 -10.43 18.10 5.55
C GLY A 68 -11.68 17.73 4.78
N HIS A 69 -12.83 18.09 5.34
CA HIS A 69 -14.02 18.35 4.55
C HIS A 69 -13.66 19.46 3.54
N GLY A 70 -13.07 19.09 2.40
CA GLY A 70 -12.86 19.96 1.26
C GLY A 70 -13.91 19.59 0.23
N GLY A 71 -15.11 20.14 0.39
CA GLY A 71 -16.14 20.07 -0.65
C GLY A 71 -15.60 20.66 -1.94
N VAL A 72 -15.66 19.90 -3.02
CA VAL A 72 -16.05 20.43 -4.31
C VAL A 72 -17.11 19.47 -4.84
N GLU A 73 -18.33 19.87 -4.54
CA GLU A 73 -19.55 19.65 -5.31
C GLU A 73 -19.36 18.74 -6.53
N SER A 74 -19.81 17.49 -6.38
CA SER A 74 -20.20 16.68 -7.51
C SER A 74 -21.39 17.38 -8.17
N HIS A 75 -21.13 18.35 -9.05
CA HIS A 75 -22.12 18.71 -10.06
C HIS A 75 -22.24 17.47 -10.96
N VAL A 76 -23.15 16.58 -10.58
CA VAL A 76 -23.63 15.57 -11.52
C VAL A 76 -24.36 16.38 -12.58
N PHE A 77 -23.78 16.48 -13.77
CA PHE A 77 -24.48 17.03 -14.92
C PHE A 77 -25.56 16.04 -15.32
N LEU A 78 -26.67 16.06 -14.60
CA LEU A 78 -27.93 15.45 -15.04
C LEU A 78 -28.71 16.51 -15.81
N ASN A 79 -28.59 16.43 -17.13
CA ASN A 79 -29.62 16.83 -18.08
C ASN A 79 -30.01 18.33 -18.13
N GLY A 80 -29.04 19.22 -18.33
CA GLY A 80 -29.24 20.44 -19.15
C GLY A 80 -30.33 21.43 -18.74
N THR A 81 -30.61 21.65 -17.44
CA THR A 81 -31.45 22.79 -17.04
C THR A 81 -30.94 23.40 -15.74
N THR A 82 -30.17 24.47 -15.87
CA THR A 82 -29.73 25.35 -14.79
C THR A 82 -30.90 26.20 -14.29
N ALA A 83 -31.37 25.95 -13.08
CA ALA A 83 -32.21 26.88 -12.33
C ALA A 83 -31.49 27.28 -11.04
N ILE A 84 -31.11 28.55 -10.97
CA ILE A 84 -30.64 29.22 -9.75
C ILE A 84 -31.88 29.59 -8.91
N VAL A 85 -31.89 29.20 -7.64
CA VAL A 85 -32.81 29.78 -6.64
C VAL A 85 -32.25 31.09 -6.11
#